data_AF-A0A959SJL1-F1
#
_entry.id   AF-A0A959SJL1-F1
#
_cell.length_a   1.000
_cell.length_b   1.000
_cell.length_c   1.000
_cell.angle_alpha   90.00
_cell.angle_beta   90.00
_cell.angle_gamma   90.00
#
_symmetry.space_group_name_H-M   'P 1'
#
loop_
_entity.id
_entity.type
_entity.pdbx_description
1 polymer ?
#
loop_
_entity_poly.entity_id
_entity_poly.type
_entity_poly.pdbx_seq_one_letter_code
_entity_poly.pdbx_strand_id
1 'polypeptide(L)'
;MERKHFVPVAWILIGMVAVLSLVYHKTLMPVVRGDIDVALFSRGIGSPLLLWLNGYLGVFLNFQFLSPVGALSLPLISFGIIRWRRLESWQQAMLLFTVLAAGVIGAFGGFNYRYALTLQPVLVVAVVLAVWYSTGGPQRIALLAALALLDVGNTALSLDHRRRMWRADPEYSSPDTKEGTLAERLDSGPRDLEAFLEANGVRPTDTVLVNNLPIWYYVTDRPGIYFWAGSDQLFLADGKPFLFKDRTDDQVARYLQDSLHCRYIFSTAEYDIYHPRYQAFIGTHAELLAEDERGHTLFRLSDTFGR
;
A
#
# COMPACT_ATOMS: atom_id res chain seq x y z
N MET A 1 30.32 -12.90 -17.81
CA MET A 1 31.24 -13.18 -16.69
C MET A 1 31.62 -14.64 -16.80
N GLU A 2 32.90 -15.00 -16.74
CA GLU A 2 33.27 -16.41 -16.75
C GLU A 2 32.57 -17.11 -15.58
N ARG A 3 32.00 -18.31 -15.82
CA ARG A 3 31.22 -19.07 -14.82
C ARG A 3 31.96 -19.20 -13.48
N LYS A 4 33.31 -19.22 -13.51
CA LYS A 4 34.19 -19.30 -12.35
C LYS A 4 34.00 -18.16 -11.35
N HIS A 5 33.65 -16.95 -11.80
CA HIS A 5 33.47 -15.79 -10.92
C HIS A 5 32.02 -15.55 -10.48
N PHE A 6 31.04 -16.17 -11.16
CA PHE A 6 29.63 -15.98 -10.81
C PHE A 6 29.28 -16.52 -9.43
N VAL A 7 29.68 -17.76 -9.13
CA VAL A 7 29.27 -18.44 -7.89
C VAL A 7 29.74 -17.70 -6.63
N PRO A 8 31.03 -17.30 -6.51
CA PRO A 8 31.47 -16.53 -5.34
C PRO A 8 30.73 -15.20 -5.19
N VAL A 9 30.53 -14.46 -6.29
CA VAL A 9 29.82 -13.18 -6.28
C VAL A 9 28.37 -13.36 -5.86
N ALA A 10 27.68 -14.39 -6.35
CA ALA A 10 26.30 -14.69 -5.98
C ALA A 10 26.17 -14.95 -4.48
N TRP A 11 27.06 -15.74 -3.88
CA TRP A 11 27.06 -15.98 -2.44
C TRP A 11 27.31 -14.71 -1.61
N ILE A 12 28.24 -13.86 -2.04
CA ILE A 12 28.51 -12.57 -1.39
C ILE A 12 27.24 -11.70 -1.43
N LEU A 13 26.59 -11.58 -2.59
CA LEU A 13 25.38 -10.79 -2.74
C LEU A 13 24.23 -11.32 -1.87
N ILE A 14 24.02 -12.64 -1.83
CA ILE A 14 23.02 -13.27 -0.96
C ILE A 14 23.32 -12.94 0.51
N GLY A 15 24.57 -13.11 0.95
CA GLY A 15 24.99 -12.78 2.31
C GLY A 15 24.78 -11.31 2.67
N MET A 16 25.14 -10.40 1.76
CA MET A 16 24.93 -8.95 1.95
C MET A 16 23.44 -8.61 2.08
N VAL A 17 22.59 -9.17 1.22
CA VAL A 17 21.15 -8.92 1.26
C VAL A 17 20.51 -9.53 2.52
N ALA A 18 20.99 -10.69 2.99
CA ALA A 18 20.57 -11.26 4.27
C ALA A 18 20.88 -10.33 5.45
N VAL A 19 22.12 -9.82 5.52
CA VAL A 19 22.54 -8.85 6.55
C VAL A 19 21.73 -7.57 6.45
N LEU A 20 21.53 -7.06 5.23
CA LEU A 20 20.73 -5.84 5.01
C LEU A 20 19.29 -6.03 5.47
N SER A 21 18.66 -7.18 5.18
CA SER A 21 17.31 -7.52 5.65
C SER A 21 17.24 -7.54 7.18
N LEU A 22 18.25 -8.12 7.84
CA LEU A 22 18.35 -8.12 9.30
C LEU A 22 18.44 -6.70 9.87
N VAL A 23 19.37 -5.89 9.36
CA VAL A 23 19.57 -4.49 9.79
C VAL A 23 18.32 -3.66 9.55
N TYR A 24 17.68 -3.85 8.39
CA TYR A 24 16.44 -3.18 8.02
C TYR A 24 15.34 -3.41 9.07
N HIS A 25 15.02 -4.68 9.36
CA HIS A 25 13.93 -5.01 10.28
C HIS A 25 14.26 -4.73 11.74
N LYS A 26 15.51 -4.95 12.16
CA LYS A 26 15.91 -4.83 13.57
C LYS A 26 16.24 -3.41 14.00
N THR A 27 16.80 -2.60 13.09
CA THR A 27 17.37 -1.30 13.43
C THR A 27 16.70 -0.14 12.70
N LEU A 28 16.43 -0.27 11.40
CA LEU A 28 15.92 0.87 10.62
C LEU A 28 14.41 1.07 10.79
N MET A 29 13.64 -0.01 10.77
CA MET A 29 12.19 0.05 10.79
C MET A 29 11.64 0.55 12.14
N PRO A 30 10.78 1.59 12.14
CA PRO A 30 10.23 2.16 13.37
C PRO A 30 9.24 1.18 14.00
N VAL A 31 9.27 1.08 15.33
CA VAL A 31 8.37 0.18 16.08
C VAL A 31 7.16 0.93 16.64
N VAL A 32 7.29 2.24 16.86
CA VAL A 32 6.25 3.14 17.37
C VAL A 32 6.08 4.30 16.41
N ARG A 33 4.85 4.78 16.24
CA ARG A 33 4.53 5.88 15.32
C ARG A 33 5.16 7.21 15.73
N GLY A 34 5.07 7.57 17.02
CA GLY A 34 5.42 8.91 17.49
C GLY A 34 4.63 9.97 16.72
N ASP A 35 5.33 11.02 16.27
CA ASP A 35 4.77 12.15 15.51
C ASP A 35 4.69 11.88 14.00
N ILE A 36 5.02 10.68 13.53
CA ILE A 36 4.98 10.33 12.11
C ILE A 36 3.52 10.19 11.66
N ASP A 37 3.21 10.73 10.48
CA ASP A 37 1.91 10.53 9.84
C ASP A 37 1.54 9.04 9.73
N VAL A 38 0.28 8.70 10.03
CA VAL A 38 -0.19 7.30 10.09
C VAL A 38 -0.03 6.59 8.73
N ALA A 39 -0.27 7.30 7.63
CA ALA A 39 -0.14 6.73 6.30
C ALA A 39 1.32 6.55 5.88
N LEU A 40 2.26 7.36 6.38
CA LEU A 40 3.69 7.13 6.19
C LEU A 40 4.21 5.98 7.06
N PHE A 41 3.81 5.95 8.33
CA PHE A 41 4.22 4.91 9.28
C PHE A 41 3.76 3.50 8.84
N SER A 42 2.49 3.36 8.46
CA SER A 42 1.94 2.09 7.96
C SER A 42 2.63 1.57 6.69
N ARG A 43 3.26 2.45 5.91
CA ARG A 43 4.08 2.13 4.73
C ARG A 43 5.55 1.86 5.05
N GLY A 44 5.93 1.88 6.33
CA GLY A 44 7.31 1.73 6.77
C GLY A 44 8.18 2.96 6.49
N ILE A 45 7.61 4.14 6.28
CA ILE A 45 8.34 5.39 6.04
C ILE A 45 8.40 6.17 7.35
N GLY A 46 9.37 5.83 8.20
CA GLY A 46 9.59 6.51 9.48
C GLY A 46 10.76 7.49 9.54
N SER A 47 11.51 7.62 8.45
CA SER A 47 12.68 8.50 8.38
C SER A 47 12.96 8.91 6.94
N PRO A 48 13.76 9.97 6.70
CA PRO A 48 14.20 10.33 5.35
C PRO A 48 14.90 9.19 4.62
N LEU A 49 15.69 8.37 5.34
CA LEU A 49 16.32 7.18 4.75
C LEU A 49 15.28 6.17 4.29
N LEU A 50 14.28 5.87 5.12
CA LEU A 50 13.21 4.94 4.76
C LEU A 50 12.30 5.48 3.65
N LEU A 51 12.17 6.81 3.50
CA LEU A 51 11.50 7.39 2.33
C LEU A 51 12.23 7.03 1.03
N TRP A 52 13.56 7.07 1.03
CA TRP A 52 14.35 6.61 -0.11
C TRP A 52 14.24 5.12 -0.33
N LEU A 53 14.40 4.31 0.73
CA LEU A 53 14.42 2.85 0.63
C LEU A 53 13.05 2.27 0.30
N ASN A 54 12.00 2.68 1.02
CA ASN A 54 10.66 2.10 0.94
C ASN A 54 9.73 2.86 -0.02
N GLY A 55 10.00 4.15 -0.22
CA GLY A 55 9.32 4.98 -1.21
C GLY A 55 9.98 4.84 -2.58
N TYR A 56 10.98 5.67 -2.86
CA TYR A 56 11.56 5.81 -4.22
C TYR A 56 12.22 4.54 -4.76
N LEU A 57 12.91 3.79 -3.90
CA LEU A 57 13.56 2.51 -4.23
C LEU A 57 12.75 1.31 -3.74
N GLY A 58 11.48 1.54 -3.39
CA GLY A 58 10.64 0.54 -2.73
C GLY A 58 10.59 -0.78 -3.46
N VAL A 59 10.57 -0.74 -4.80
CA VAL A 59 10.60 -1.91 -5.71
C VAL A 59 11.74 -2.88 -5.42
N PHE A 60 12.88 -2.38 -4.94
CA PHE A 60 14.07 -3.19 -4.70
C PHE A 60 14.38 -3.39 -3.22
N LEU A 61 14.08 -2.40 -2.37
CA LEU A 61 14.60 -2.32 -1.01
C LEU A 61 13.53 -2.31 0.09
N ASN A 62 12.24 -2.36 -0.27
CA ASN A 62 11.16 -2.46 0.71
C ASN A 62 11.02 -3.91 1.24
N PHE A 63 11.93 -4.31 2.13
CA PHE A 63 11.95 -5.66 2.71
C PHE A 63 10.77 -5.96 3.65
N GLN A 64 9.93 -4.97 3.97
CA GLN A 64 8.71 -5.17 4.75
C GLN A 64 7.65 -5.92 3.94
N PHE A 65 7.51 -5.58 2.66
CA PHE A 65 6.45 -6.11 1.79
C PHE A 65 6.97 -6.92 0.61
N LEU A 66 8.22 -6.72 0.19
CA LEU A 66 8.82 -7.37 -0.96
C LEU A 66 9.86 -8.40 -0.56
N SER A 67 10.08 -9.35 -1.48
CA SER A 67 11.10 -10.36 -1.30
C SER A 67 12.50 -9.76 -1.53
N PRO A 68 13.51 -10.17 -0.73
CA PRO A 68 14.91 -9.79 -0.92
C PRO A 68 15.48 -10.03 -2.32
N VAL A 69 14.82 -10.88 -3.13
CA VAL A 69 15.15 -11.09 -4.55
C VAL A 69 15.08 -9.79 -5.35
N GLY A 70 14.22 -8.84 -4.97
CA GLY A 70 14.18 -7.49 -5.56
C GLY A 70 15.54 -6.80 -5.45
N ALA A 71 16.16 -6.79 -4.27
CA ALA A 71 17.49 -6.21 -4.07
C ALA A 71 18.58 -6.94 -4.87
N LEU A 72 18.48 -8.27 -5.00
CA LEU A 72 19.41 -9.08 -5.80
C LEU A 72 19.28 -8.83 -7.32
N SER A 73 18.15 -8.28 -7.77
CA SER A 73 17.98 -7.89 -9.17
C SER A 73 18.76 -6.63 -9.55
N LEU A 74 19.08 -5.75 -8.59
CA LEU A 74 19.80 -4.49 -8.85
C LEU A 74 21.17 -4.71 -9.52
N PRO A 75 22.05 -5.62 -9.03
CA PRO A 75 23.29 -5.96 -9.74
C PRO A 75 23.06 -6.46 -11.16
N LEU A 76 22.00 -7.25 -11.41
CA LEU A 76 21.68 -7.79 -12.73
C LEU A 76 21.22 -6.69 -13.70
N ILE A 77 20.33 -5.82 -13.24
CA ILE A 77 19.86 -4.64 -13.99
C ILE A 77 21.05 -3.74 -14.31
N SER A 78 21.87 -3.44 -13.31
CA SER A 78 23.06 -2.58 -13.46
C SER A 78 24.05 -3.17 -14.47
N PHE A 79 24.32 -4.47 -14.37
CA PHE A 79 25.16 -5.18 -15.33
C PHE A 79 24.56 -5.18 -16.74
N GLY A 80 23.25 -5.38 -16.86
CA GLY A 80 22.52 -5.31 -18.11
C GLY A 80 22.63 -3.94 -18.79
N ILE A 81 22.50 -2.85 -18.02
CA ILE A 81 22.66 -1.47 -18.52
C ILE A 81 24.09 -1.26 -19.01
N ILE A 82 25.10 -1.63 -18.22
CA ILE A 82 26.53 -1.52 -18.60
C ILE A 82 26.84 -2.33 -19.87
N ARG A 83 26.16 -3.47 -20.05
CA ARG A 83 26.35 -4.39 -21.19
C ARG A 83 25.25 -4.28 -22.24
N TRP A 84 24.50 -3.18 -22.29
CA TRP A 84 23.31 -3.03 -23.14
C TRP A 84 23.49 -3.52 -24.58
N ARG A 85 24.60 -3.13 -25.23
CA ARG A 85 24.92 -3.50 -26.62
C ARG A 85 25.20 -4.99 -26.85
N ARG A 86 25.45 -5.76 -25.78
CA ARG A 86 25.68 -7.21 -25.82
C ARG A 86 24.42 -8.03 -25.51
N LEU A 87 23.34 -7.36 -25.12
CA LEU A 87 22.06 -8.00 -24.87
C LEU A 87 21.32 -8.20 -26.21
N GLU A 88 20.58 -9.29 -26.31
CA GLU A 88 19.64 -9.52 -27.42
C GLU A 88 18.48 -8.52 -27.35
N SER A 89 17.79 -8.26 -28.47
CA SER A 89 16.74 -7.24 -28.53
C SER A 89 15.60 -7.46 -27.52
N TRP A 90 15.22 -8.71 -27.24
CA TRP A 90 14.19 -9.01 -26.24
C TRP A 90 14.69 -8.76 -24.81
N GLN A 91 15.98 -9.00 -24.52
CA GLN A 91 16.59 -8.71 -23.22
C GLN A 91 16.69 -7.20 -22.99
N GLN A 92 17.04 -6.46 -24.03
CA GLN A 92 17.03 -4.99 -24.04
C GLN A 92 15.63 -4.46 -23.74
N ALA A 93 14.60 -4.96 -24.45
CA ALA A 93 13.21 -4.56 -24.23
C ALA A 93 12.76 -4.85 -22.79
N MET A 94 13.05 -6.05 -22.26
CA MET A 94 12.74 -6.42 -20.87
C MET A 94 13.44 -5.52 -19.84
N LEU A 95 14.72 -5.23 -20.06
CA LEU A 95 15.50 -4.36 -19.19
C LEU A 95 14.96 -2.92 -19.21
N LEU A 96 14.68 -2.37 -20.39
CA LEU A 96 14.10 -1.04 -20.55
C LEU A 96 12.73 -0.96 -19.87
N PHE A 97 11.85 -1.94 -20.12
CA PHE A 97 10.56 -2.02 -19.46
C PHE A 97 10.72 -2.03 -17.93
N THR A 98 11.61 -2.88 -17.39
CA THR A 98 11.84 -2.99 -15.95
C THR A 98 12.32 -1.68 -15.35
N VAL A 99 13.28 -1.00 -16.00
CA VAL A 99 13.83 0.29 -15.55
C VAL A 99 12.77 1.39 -15.60
N LEU A 100 12.00 1.48 -16.69
CA LEU A 100 10.93 2.48 -16.81
C LEU A 100 9.80 2.23 -15.81
N ALA A 101 9.39 0.97 -15.64
CA ALA A 101 8.37 0.59 -14.65
C ALA A 101 8.83 0.94 -13.23
N ALA A 102 10.06 0.57 -12.87
CA ALA A 102 10.63 0.94 -11.57
C ALA A 102 10.74 2.46 -11.39
N GLY A 103 11.13 3.19 -12.44
CA GLY A 103 11.18 4.65 -12.45
C GLY A 103 9.82 5.31 -12.24
N VAL A 104 8.79 4.83 -12.92
CA VAL A 104 7.40 5.30 -12.75
C VAL A 104 6.91 4.99 -11.34
N ILE A 105 7.05 3.74 -10.88
CA ILE A 105 6.62 3.33 -9.54
C ILE A 105 7.34 4.15 -8.46
N GLY A 106 8.64 4.40 -8.63
CA GLY A 106 9.44 5.23 -7.74
C GLY A 106 9.01 6.70 -7.78
N ALA A 107 8.82 7.29 -8.96
CA ALA A 107 8.47 8.71 -9.12
C ALA A 107 7.09 9.07 -8.55
N PHE A 108 6.12 8.15 -8.63
CA PHE A 108 4.82 8.31 -7.96
C PHE A 108 4.88 7.96 -6.46
N GLY A 109 6.09 7.88 -5.88
CA GLY A 109 6.36 7.99 -4.46
C GLY A 109 6.30 6.69 -3.66
N GLY A 110 6.42 5.51 -4.29
CA GLY A 110 6.37 4.22 -3.58
C GLY A 110 5.09 4.00 -2.76
N PHE A 111 4.08 4.85 -2.95
CA PHE A 111 2.87 4.93 -2.13
C PHE A 111 1.92 3.73 -2.33
N ASN A 112 2.32 2.76 -3.16
CA ASN A 112 1.61 1.51 -3.34
C ASN A 112 2.61 0.35 -3.54
N TYR A 113 2.95 -0.35 -2.45
CA TYR A 113 3.71 -1.61 -2.52
C TYR A 113 3.06 -2.63 -3.48
N ARG A 114 1.74 -2.49 -3.74
CA ARG A 114 1.00 -3.26 -4.75
C ARG A 114 1.61 -3.13 -6.14
N TYR A 115 2.03 -1.93 -6.57
CA TYR A 115 2.68 -1.78 -7.89
C TYR A 115 4.08 -2.41 -7.89
N ALA A 116 4.83 -2.29 -6.79
CA ALA A 116 6.09 -3.01 -6.67
C ALA A 116 5.90 -4.54 -6.73
N LEU A 117 4.85 -5.06 -6.09
CA LEU A 117 4.47 -6.48 -6.17
C LEU A 117 4.16 -6.92 -7.60
N THR A 118 3.60 -6.05 -8.46
CA THR A 118 3.37 -6.40 -9.87
C THR A 118 4.66 -6.61 -10.66
N LEU A 119 5.77 -5.97 -10.26
CA LEU A 119 7.08 -6.16 -10.90
C LEU A 119 7.85 -7.35 -10.32
N GLN A 120 7.50 -7.80 -9.11
CA GLN A 120 8.22 -8.86 -8.40
C GLN A 120 8.38 -10.16 -9.20
N PRO A 121 7.35 -10.69 -9.91
CA PRO A 121 7.52 -11.90 -10.72
C PRO A 121 8.61 -11.76 -11.79
N VAL A 122 8.71 -10.58 -12.42
CA VAL A 122 9.74 -10.29 -13.43
C VAL A 122 11.13 -10.30 -12.79
N LEU A 123 11.29 -9.68 -11.62
CA LEU A 123 12.56 -9.65 -10.89
C LEU A 123 12.98 -11.05 -10.43
N VAL A 124 12.03 -11.85 -9.92
CA VAL A 124 12.28 -13.25 -9.51
C VAL A 124 12.73 -14.09 -10.70
N VAL A 125 12.01 -14.03 -11.82
CA VAL A 125 12.39 -14.75 -13.04
C VAL A 125 13.79 -14.33 -13.49
N ALA A 126 14.10 -13.02 -13.51
CA ALA A 126 15.42 -12.53 -13.90
C ALA A 126 16.54 -13.12 -13.03
N VAL A 127 16.38 -13.13 -11.70
CA VAL A 127 17.36 -13.69 -10.76
C VAL A 127 17.48 -15.22 -10.92
N VAL A 128 16.36 -15.93 -11.02
CA VAL A 128 16.34 -17.39 -11.20
C VAL A 128 17.02 -17.79 -12.51
N LEU A 129 16.71 -17.12 -13.63
CA LEU A 129 17.36 -17.37 -14.91
C LEU A 129 18.86 -17.07 -14.85
N ALA A 130 19.26 -15.99 -14.19
CA ALA A 130 20.67 -15.66 -14.00
C ALA A 130 21.41 -16.79 -13.26
N VAL A 131 20.84 -17.33 -12.18
CA VAL A 131 21.40 -18.49 -11.48
C VAL A 131 21.41 -19.72 -12.38
N TRP A 132 20.30 -20.02 -13.05
CA TRP A 132 20.12 -21.20 -13.89
C TRP A 132 21.16 -21.30 -15.01
N TYR A 133 21.37 -20.22 -15.76
CA TYR A 133 22.29 -20.22 -16.91
C TYR A 133 23.75 -20.02 -16.52
N SER A 134 24.03 -19.45 -15.36
CA SER A 134 25.40 -19.16 -14.91
C SER A 134 26.02 -20.26 -14.07
N THR A 135 25.25 -21.27 -13.62
CA THR A 135 25.72 -22.30 -12.68
C THR A 135 25.37 -23.74 -13.09
N GLY A 136 26.21 -24.69 -12.64
CA GLY A 136 26.04 -26.14 -12.83
C GLY A 136 25.14 -26.78 -11.76
N GLY A 137 24.75 -28.04 -11.97
CA GLY A 137 23.67 -28.72 -11.20
C GLY A 137 23.72 -28.55 -9.68
N PRO A 138 24.76 -29.02 -8.96
CA PRO A 138 24.81 -28.92 -7.51
C PRO A 138 24.82 -27.48 -6.99
N GLN A 139 25.62 -26.60 -7.59
CA GLN A 139 25.70 -25.19 -7.18
C GLN A 139 24.40 -24.44 -7.45
N ARG A 140 23.72 -24.76 -8.55
CA ARG A 140 22.42 -24.19 -8.91
C ARG A 140 21.39 -24.50 -7.85
N ILE A 141 21.26 -25.77 -7.47
CA ILE A 141 20.33 -26.21 -6.43
C ILE A 141 20.63 -25.48 -5.10
N ALA A 142 21.91 -25.41 -4.72
CA ALA A 142 22.33 -24.72 -3.50
C ALA A 142 21.97 -23.22 -3.51
N LEU A 143 22.19 -22.52 -4.61
CA LEU A 143 21.84 -21.10 -4.74
C LEU A 143 20.33 -20.88 -4.75
N LEU A 144 19.57 -21.70 -5.47
CA LEU A 144 18.10 -21.61 -5.47
C LEU A 144 17.52 -21.89 -4.08
N ALA A 145 18.06 -22.89 -3.36
CA ALA A 145 17.69 -23.15 -1.98
C ALA A 145 18.04 -21.97 -1.07
N ALA A 146 19.21 -21.35 -1.25
CA ALA A 146 19.61 -20.16 -0.49
C ALA A 146 18.69 -18.95 -0.75
N LEU A 147 18.25 -18.73 -2.00
CA LEU A 147 17.26 -17.70 -2.32
C LEU A 147 15.92 -17.95 -1.61
N ALA A 148 15.44 -19.20 -1.64
CA ALA A 148 14.21 -19.56 -0.93
C ALA A 148 14.35 -19.36 0.60
N LEU A 149 15.47 -19.77 1.19
CA LEU A 149 15.75 -19.56 2.60
C LEU A 149 15.88 -18.08 2.96
N LEU A 150 16.43 -17.26 2.07
CA LEU A 150 16.51 -15.81 2.24
C LEU A 150 15.11 -15.18 2.29
N ASP A 151 14.19 -15.59 1.42
CA ASP A 151 12.80 -15.13 1.43
C ASP A 151 12.05 -15.56 2.70
N VAL A 152 12.23 -16.82 3.13
CA VAL A 152 11.66 -17.33 4.39
C VAL A 152 12.22 -16.55 5.59
N GLY A 153 13.53 -16.32 5.61
CA GLY A 153 14.21 -15.55 6.65
C GLY A 153 13.70 -14.11 6.73
N ASN A 154 13.54 -13.42 5.59
CA ASN A 154 12.98 -12.07 5.55
C ASN A 154 11.52 -12.03 6.01
N THR A 155 10.73 -13.04 5.64
CA THR A 155 9.34 -13.18 6.11
C THR A 155 9.29 -13.33 7.64
N ALA A 156 10.16 -14.15 8.22
CA ALA A 156 10.26 -14.30 9.67
C ALA A 156 10.66 -12.99 10.37
N LEU A 157 11.61 -12.22 9.80
CA LEU A 157 12.00 -10.91 10.30
C LEU A 157 10.85 -9.89 10.23
N SER A 158 10.10 -9.87 9.13
CA SER A 158 8.92 -9.01 8.97
C SER A 158 7.84 -9.34 10.00
N LEU A 159 7.56 -10.62 10.23
CA LEU A 159 6.60 -11.06 11.26
C LEU A 159 7.07 -10.70 12.68
N ASP A 160 8.36 -10.89 13.00
CA ASP A 160 8.94 -10.45 14.26
C ASP A 160 8.79 -8.93 14.46
N HIS A 161 9.08 -8.15 13.42
CA HIS A 161 8.92 -6.70 13.46
C HIS A 161 7.47 -6.30 13.74
N ARG A 162 6.48 -6.88 13.04
CA ARG A 162 5.06 -6.63 13.30
C ARG A 162 4.66 -6.96 14.74
N ARG A 163 5.16 -8.07 15.29
CA ARG A 163 4.94 -8.44 16.70
C ARG A 163 5.53 -7.42 17.67
N ARG A 164 6.69 -6.85 17.35
CA ARG A 164 7.28 -5.77 18.16
C ARG A 164 6.45 -4.49 18.09
N MET A 165 5.96 -4.11 16.92
CA MET A 165 5.05 -2.97 16.76
C MET A 165 3.80 -3.13 17.63
N TRP A 166 3.12 -4.27 17.51
CA TRP A 166 1.92 -4.59 18.30
C TRP A 166 2.14 -4.48 19.81
N ARG A 167 3.30 -4.93 20.31
CA ARG A 167 3.63 -4.84 21.75
C ARG A 167 3.94 -3.42 22.20
N ALA A 168 4.52 -2.61 21.32
CA ALA A 168 4.95 -1.26 21.65
C ALA A 168 3.83 -0.22 21.50
N ASP A 169 2.84 -0.51 20.66
CA ASP A 169 1.68 0.34 20.41
C ASP A 169 0.42 -0.55 20.30
N PRO A 170 -0.19 -0.95 21.43
CA PRO A 170 -1.38 -1.80 21.43
C PRO A 170 -2.62 -1.10 20.85
N GLU A 171 -2.63 0.24 20.83
CA GLU A 171 -3.68 1.04 20.22
C GLU A 171 -3.55 1.10 18.69
N TYR A 172 -2.36 0.81 18.16
CA TYR A 172 -2.16 0.54 16.74
C TYR A 172 -2.83 -0.80 16.35
N SER A 173 -4.14 -0.73 16.13
CA SER A 173 -4.89 -1.74 15.40
C SER A 173 -4.45 -1.67 13.94
N SER A 174 -3.39 -2.42 13.61
CA SER A 174 -3.14 -2.72 12.20
C SER A 174 -4.43 -3.31 11.63
N PRO A 175 -4.91 -2.89 10.44
CA PRO A 175 -6.02 -3.58 9.79
C PRO A 175 -5.76 -5.10 9.70
N ASP A 176 -4.48 -5.52 9.69
CA ASP A 176 -4.01 -6.92 9.69
C ASP A 176 -4.19 -7.69 10.99
N THR A 177 -4.54 -7.04 12.11
CA THR A 177 -4.70 -7.69 13.41
C THR A 177 -6.16 -7.95 13.80
N LYS A 178 -7.13 -7.49 12.98
CA LYS A 178 -8.52 -7.94 13.12
C LYS A 178 -8.63 -9.39 12.66
N GLU A 179 -9.21 -10.24 13.50
CA GLU A 179 -9.53 -11.62 13.15
C GLU A 179 -10.47 -11.63 11.93
N GLY A 180 -10.10 -12.38 10.90
CA GLY A 180 -10.85 -12.48 9.64
C GLY A 180 -9.97 -13.01 8.51
N THR A 181 -10.54 -13.85 7.65
CA THR A 181 -9.92 -14.31 6.42
C THR A 181 -9.62 -13.13 5.49
N LEU A 182 -8.65 -13.28 4.58
CA LEU A 182 -8.37 -12.27 3.54
C LEU A 182 -9.64 -11.92 2.74
N ALA A 183 -10.51 -12.91 2.52
CA ALA A 183 -11.80 -12.70 1.88
C ALA A 183 -12.72 -11.81 2.74
N GLU A 184 -12.85 -12.05 4.04
CA GLU A 184 -13.65 -11.21 4.95
C GLU A 184 -13.09 -9.78 5.10
N ARG A 185 -11.78 -9.61 4.93
CA ARG A 185 -11.11 -8.29 4.98
C ARG A 185 -11.19 -7.53 3.65
N LEU A 186 -11.34 -8.24 2.53
CA LEU A 186 -11.58 -7.67 1.19
C LEU A 186 -13.07 -7.49 0.89
N ASP A 187 -13.92 -8.25 1.56
CA ASP A 187 -15.38 -8.13 1.63
C ASP A 187 -15.75 -6.98 2.59
N SER A 188 -15.19 -5.81 2.32
CA SER A 188 -15.17 -4.66 3.24
C SER A 188 -16.43 -3.79 3.13
N GLY A 189 -17.61 -4.42 3.12
CA GLY A 189 -18.86 -3.70 3.26
C GLY A 189 -19.95 -4.58 3.89
N PRO A 190 -21.14 -4.03 4.09
CA PRO A 190 -22.30 -4.80 4.53
C PRO A 190 -22.54 -5.96 3.56
N ARG A 191 -22.96 -7.13 4.09
CA ARG A 191 -23.29 -8.31 3.27
C ARG A 191 -24.29 -7.99 2.15
N ASP A 192 -25.14 -7.00 2.37
CA ASP A 192 -26.01 -6.38 1.39
C ASP A 192 -26.00 -4.86 1.59
N LEU A 193 -25.06 -4.18 0.91
CA LEU A 193 -24.91 -2.72 1.01
C LEU A 193 -26.17 -1.99 0.53
N GLU A 194 -26.84 -2.49 -0.52
CA GLU A 194 -28.08 -1.89 -1.02
C GLU A 194 -29.19 -1.95 0.03
N ALA A 195 -29.44 -3.13 0.60
CA ALA A 195 -30.45 -3.29 1.66
C ALA A 195 -30.10 -2.46 2.89
N PHE A 196 -28.82 -2.37 3.26
CA PHE A 196 -28.35 -1.52 4.36
C PHE A 196 -28.64 -0.04 4.12
N LEU A 197 -28.40 0.46 2.89
CA LEU A 197 -28.67 1.86 2.53
C LEU A 197 -30.18 2.15 2.48
N GLU A 198 -30.98 1.27 1.89
CA GLU A 198 -32.43 1.43 1.79
C GLU A 198 -33.11 1.37 3.15
N ALA A 199 -32.71 0.44 4.02
CA ALA A 199 -33.22 0.32 5.38
C ALA A 199 -32.99 1.59 6.22
N ASN A 200 -31.96 2.37 5.86
CA ASN A 200 -31.60 3.63 6.52
C ASN A 200 -32.02 4.87 5.72
N GLY A 201 -32.94 4.71 4.76
CA GLY A 201 -33.59 5.83 4.08
C GLY A 201 -32.76 6.53 3.01
N VAL A 202 -31.65 5.92 2.56
CA VAL A 202 -30.87 6.42 1.43
C VAL A 202 -31.55 5.96 0.14
N ARG A 203 -31.97 6.86 -0.73
CA ARG A 203 -32.60 6.51 -2.01
C ARG A 203 -31.55 6.20 -3.07
N PRO A 204 -31.89 5.41 -4.12
CA PRO A 204 -30.95 5.08 -5.19
C PRO A 204 -30.35 6.29 -5.93
N THR A 205 -31.05 7.42 -5.92
CA THR A 205 -30.62 8.67 -6.56
C THR A 205 -29.80 9.59 -5.64
N ASP A 206 -29.72 9.29 -4.35
CA ASP A 206 -29.00 10.14 -3.40
C ASP A 206 -27.48 9.92 -3.54
N THR A 207 -26.73 11.01 -3.59
CA THR A 207 -25.27 10.96 -3.66
C THR A 207 -24.66 10.74 -2.28
N VAL A 208 -23.68 9.84 -2.21
CA VAL A 208 -22.98 9.47 -0.97
C VAL A 208 -21.48 9.77 -1.08
N LEU A 209 -20.92 10.40 -0.05
CA LEU A 209 -19.47 10.57 0.11
C LEU A 209 -18.92 9.26 0.67
N VAL A 210 -18.00 8.62 -0.05
CA VAL A 210 -17.47 7.31 0.30
C VAL A 210 -16.00 7.46 0.66
N ASN A 211 -15.68 7.31 1.95
CA ASN A 211 -14.30 7.41 2.41
C ASN A 211 -13.57 6.08 2.24
N ASN A 212 -12.78 5.97 1.17
CA ASN A 212 -11.90 4.83 0.88
C ASN A 212 -12.53 3.43 0.92
N LEU A 213 -13.79 3.29 0.53
CA LEU A 213 -14.44 1.98 0.49
C LEU A 213 -14.68 1.59 -0.98
N PRO A 214 -13.71 0.90 -1.65
CA PRO A 214 -13.86 0.47 -3.03
C PRO A 214 -15.10 -0.37 -3.27
N ILE A 215 -15.57 -1.10 -2.24
CA ILE A 215 -16.74 -1.97 -2.36
C ILE A 215 -17.95 -1.23 -2.92
N TRP A 216 -18.15 0.04 -2.54
CA TRP A 216 -19.20 0.89 -3.09
C TRP A 216 -19.24 0.81 -4.62
N TYR A 217 -18.09 1.01 -5.28
CA TYR A 217 -17.99 1.08 -6.73
C TYR A 217 -18.06 -0.29 -7.43
N TYR A 218 -18.04 -1.38 -6.67
CA TYR A 218 -18.15 -2.74 -7.21
C TYR A 218 -19.54 -3.35 -7.02
N VAL A 219 -20.30 -2.91 -6.02
CA VAL A 219 -21.56 -3.57 -5.63
C VAL A 219 -22.80 -2.68 -5.73
N THR A 220 -22.64 -1.37 -5.94
CA THR A 220 -23.77 -0.46 -6.14
C THR A 220 -23.59 0.39 -7.41
N ASP A 221 -24.70 0.65 -8.09
CA ASP A 221 -24.82 1.59 -9.21
C ASP A 221 -25.16 3.02 -8.74
N ARG A 222 -25.23 3.25 -7.42
CA ARG A 222 -25.60 4.54 -6.84
C ARG A 222 -24.52 5.61 -7.05
N PRO A 223 -24.92 6.89 -7.15
CA PRO A 223 -23.97 8.00 -7.19
C PRO A 223 -23.08 8.03 -5.94
N GLY A 224 -21.78 7.83 -6.13
CA GLY A 224 -20.77 7.89 -5.07
C GLY A 224 -19.68 8.89 -5.39
N ILE A 225 -19.27 9.67 -4.39
CA ILE A 225 -18.09 10.54 -4.48
C ILE A 225 -16.98 9.90 -3.67
N TYR A 226 -15.91 9.49 -4.33
CA TYR A 226 -14.79 8.86 -3.65
C TYR A 226 -13.95 9.93 -2.96
N PHE A 227 -13.74 9.75 -1.65
CA PHE A 227 -12.91 10.59 -0.80
C PHE A 227 -11.82 9.73 -0.16
N TRP A 228 -10.61 10.27 -0.09
CA TRP A 228 -9.51 9.66 0.67
C TRP A 228 -9.11 10.60 1.81
N ALA A 229 -9.54 10.28 3.03
CA ALA A 229 -9.19 11.03 4.23
C ALA A 229 -7.67 11.22 4.35
N GLY A 230 -6.88 10.18 4.09
CA GLY A 230 -5.41 10.24 4.22
C GLY A 230 -4.67 11.19 3.29
N SER A 231 -5.30 11.80 2.28
CA SER A 231 -4.72 12.92 1.53
C SER A 231 -5.64 14.13 1.40
N ASP A 232 -6.78 14.13 2.11
CA ASP A 232 -7.83 15.14 1.98
C ASP A 232 -8.31 15.32 0.53
N GLN A 233 -8.40 14.26 -0.29
CA GLN A 233 -8.72 14.38 -1.72
C GLN A 233 -10.08 13.80 -2.07
N LEU A 234 -10.89 14.60 -2.77
CA LEU A 234 -12.04 14.13 -3.53
C LEU A 234 -11.58 13.63 -4.90
N PHE A 235 -12.30 12.68 -5.49
CA PHE A 235 -12.05 12.20 -6.83
C PHE A 235 -13.30 12.43 -7.67
N LEU A 236 -13.30 13.56 -8.37
CA LEU A 236 -14.40 14.03 -9.20
C LEU A 236 -14.03 13.87 -10.68
N ALA A 237 -15.03 14.00 -11.57
CA ALA A 237 -14.81 13.92 -13.00
C ALA A 237 -13.89 15.03 -13.54
N ASP A 238 -13.89 16.20 -12.89
CA ASP A 238 -13.14 17.40 -13.25
C ASP A 238 -11.79 17.54 -12.52
N GLY A 239 -11.48 16.66 -11.57
CA GLY A 239 -10.18 16.65 -10.91
C GLY A 239 -10.18 16.07 -9.51
N LYS A 240 -9.13 16.43 -8.76
CA LYS A 240 -8.90 15.94 -7.40
C LYS A 240 -8.77 17.08 -6.38
N PRO A 241 -9.83 17.88 -6.17
CA PRO A 241 -9.77 18.99 -5.24
C PRO A 241 -9.63 18.48 -3.80
N PHE A 242 -9.05 19.31 -2.94
CA PHE A 242 -9.05 19.04 -1.52
C PHE A 242 -10.44 19.30 -0.92
N LEU A 243 -10.87 18.52 0.07
CA LEU A 243 -12.16 18.74 0.74
C LEU A 243 -12.02 19.81 1.83
N PHE A 244 -11.10 19.60 2.77
CA PHE A 244 -10.91 20.42 3.96
C PHE A 244 -9.93 21.58 3.77
N LYS A 245 -8.91 21.41 2.92
CA LYS A 245 -7.92 22.45 2.66
C LYS A 245 -8.62 23.74 2.23
N ASP A 246 -8.28 24.83 2.92
CA ASP A 246 -8.79 26.18 2.68
C ASP A 246 -10.31 26.38 2.92
N ARG A 247 -11.01 25.39 3.51
CA ARG A 247 -12.41 25.50 3.95
C ARG A 247 -12.51 25.36 5.46
N THR A 248 -13.52 25.96 6.10
CA THR A 248 -13.99 25.63 7.46
C THR A 248 -14.92 24.42 7.42
N ASP A 249 -15.24 23.84 8.58
CA ASP A 249 -16.12 22.65 8.65
C ASP A 249 -17.55 22.97 8.16
N ASP A 250 -18.09 24.15 8.50
CA ASP A 250 -19.35 24.65 7.93
C ASP A 250 -19.29 24.79 6.40
N GLN A 251 -18.16 25.27 5.86
CA GLN A 251 -17.98 25.41 4.42
C GLN A 251 -17.88 24.05 3.74
N VAL A 252 -17.29 23.04 4.40
CA VAL A 252 -17.27 21.66 3.92
C VAL A 252 -18.68 21.08 3.88
N ALA A 253 -19.47 21.23 4.95
CA ALA A 253 -20.85 20.77 4.99
C ALA A 253 -21.70 21.37 3.85
N ARG A 254 -21.62 22.71 3.67
CA ARG A 254 -22.31 23.39 2.56
C ARG A 254 -21.80 22.95 1.20
N TYR A 255 -20.50 22.78 1.03
CA TYR A 255 -19.94 22.33 -0.24
C TYR A 255 -20.46 20.93 -0.61
N LEU A 256 -20.48 19.99 0.34
CA LEU A 256 -21.05 18.66 0.15
C LEU A 256 -22.55 18.73 -0.21
N GLN A 257 -23.35 19.48 0.55
CA GLN A 257 -24.80 19.55 0.35
C GLN A 257 -25.22 20.34 -0.90
N ASP A 258 -24.68 21.55 -1.06
CA ASP A 258 -25.14 22.52 -2.05
C ASP A 258 -24.46 22.31 -3.41
N SER A 259 -23.16 22.02 -3.41
CA SER A 259 -22.38 21.91 -4.66
C SER A 259 -22.30 20.48 -5.17
N LEU A 260 -22.19 19.51 -4.27
CA LEU A 260 -22.03 18.09 -4.63
C LEU A 260 -23.32 17.28 -4.46
N HIS A 261 -24.40 17.89 -3.95
CA HIS A 261 -25.68 17.24 -3.68
C HIS A 261 -25.55 15.97 -2.85
N CYS A 262 -24.56 15.94 -1.97
CA CYS A 262 -24.19 14.82 -1.14
C CYS A 262 -24.71 15.04 0.28
N ARG A 263 -25.58 14.13 0.75
CA ARG A 263 -26.21 14.21 2.08
C ARG A 263 -25.76 13.12 3.03
N TYR A 264 -25.17 12.06 2.50
CA TYR A 264 -24.77 10.89 3.27
C TYR A 264 -23.26 10.70 3.17
N ILE A 265 -22.67 10.18 4.23
CA ILE A 265 -21.26 9.78 4.28
C ILE A 265 -21.22 8.32 4.67
N PHE A 266 -20.58 7.51 3.84
CA PHE A 266 -20.30 6.11 4.12
C PHE A 266 -18.81 5.93 4.39
N SER A 267 -18.49 5.44 5.60
CA SER A 267 -17.12 5.40 6.11
C SER A 267 -16.88 4.19 7.02
N THR A 268 -15.69 4.12 7.58
CA THR A 268 -15.36 3.23 8.71
C THR A 268 -14.33 3.93 9.59
N ALA A 269 -14.38 3.65 10.90
CA ALA A 269 -13.43 4.20 11.87
C ALA A 269 -11.96 3.96 11.47
N GLU A 270 -11.66 2.87 10.75
CA GLU A 270 -10.30 2.58 10.25
C GLU A 270 -9.78 3.63 9.25
N TYR A 271 -10.66 4.26 8.48
CA TYR A 271 -10.26 5.26 7.50
C TYR A 271 -10.38 6.69 8.03
N ASP A 272 -11.26 6.91 9.01
CA ASP A 272 -11.48 8.23 9.60
C ASP A 272 -10.21 8.75 10.31
N ILE A 273 -9.48 7.85 10.97
CA ILE A 273 -8.26 8.18 11.73
C ILE A 273 -7.12 8.76 10.90
N TYR A 274 -7.15 8.59 9.57
CA TYR A 274 -6.11 9.16 8.70
C TYR A 274 -6.23 10.68 8.55
N HIS A 275 -7.32 11.31 8.99
CA HIS A 275 -7.49 12.76 8.95
C HIS A 275 -8.24 13.25 10.21
N PRO A 276 -7.53 13.68 11.27
CA PRO A 276 -8.14 14.06 12.55
C PRO A 276 -9.26 15.10 12.42
N ARG A 277 -9.11 16.04 11.47
CA ARG A 277 -10.13 17.04 11.20
C ARG A 277 -11.40 16.46 10.54
N TYR A 278 -11.26 15.40 9.72
CA TYR A 278 -12.42 14.72 9.15
C TYR A 278 -13.18 13.94 10.23
N GLN A 279 -12.46 13.29 11.14
CA GLN A 279 -13.06 12.64 12.31
C GLN A 279 -13.83 13.64 13.18
N ALA A 280 -13.23 14.82 13.46
CA ALA A 280 -13.90 15.89 14.19
C ALA A 280 -15.12 16.46 13.43
N PHE A 281 -15.01 16.61 12.11
CA PHE A 281 -16.10 17.05 11.24
C PHE A 281 -17.30 16.10 11.31
N ILE A 282 -17.08 14.78 11.19
CA ILE A 282 -18.15 13.78 11.33
C ILE A 282 -18.85 13.94 12.69
N GLY A 283 -18.09 14.05 13.78
CA GLY A 283 -18.65 14.14 15.12
C GLY A 283 -19.43 15.43 15.42
N THR A 284 -19.32 16.46 14.58
CA THR A 284 -19.92 17.78 14.81
C THR A 284 -20.97 18.16 13.76
N HIS A 285 -20.82 17.70 12.52
CA HIS A 285 -21.65 18.08 11.36
C HIS A 285 -22.40 16.91 10.74
N ALA A 286 -22.32 15.71 11.33
CA ALA A 286 -23.04 14.55 10.86
C ALA A 286 -23.70 13.77 12.01
N GLU A 287 -24.81 13.10 11.69
CA GLU A 287 -25.56 12.22 12.56
C GLU A 287 -25.35 10.77 12.11
N LEU A 288 -24.97 9.89 13.04
CA LEU A 288 -24.86 8.46 12.76
C LEU A 288 -26.26 7.88 12.54
N LEU A 289 -26.52 7.36 11.33
CA LEU A 289 -27.77 6.66 11.01
C LEU A 289 -27.67 5.17 11.34
N ALA A 290 -26.56 4.55 10.97
CA ALA A 290 -26.35 3.12 11.16
C ALA A 290 -24.87 2.75 11.24
N GLU A 291 -24.61 1.67 11.95
CA GLU A 291 -23.31 0.99 12.00
C GLU A 291 -23.57 -0.52 11.84
N ASP A 292 -22.79 -1.18 10.98
CA ASP A 292 -22.88 -2.63 10.81
C ASP A 292 -21.94 -3.38 11.78
N GLU A 293 -22.07 -4.71 11.86
CA GLU A 293 -21.24 -5.56 12.72
C GLU A 293 -19.74 -5.50 12.40
N ARG A 294 -19.37 -4.98 11.23
CA ARG A 294 -17.99 -4.83 10.75
C ARG A 294 -17.43 -3.43 11.03
N GLY A 295 -18.23 -2.51 11.57
CA GLY A 295 -17.84 -1.15 11.87
C GLY A 295 -17.85 -0.21 10.66
N HIS A 296 -18.64 -0.52 9.62
CA HIS A 296 -18.99 0.44 8.58
C HIS A 296 -20.09 1.35 9.10
N THR A 297 -19.90 2.64 8.91
CA THR A 297 -20.79 3.67 9.44
C THR A 297 -21.43 4.45 8.29
N LEU A 298 -22.72 4.69 8.43
CA LEU A 298 -23.50 5.57 7.56
C LEU A 298 -23.92 6.79 8.36
N PHE A 299 -23.47 7.95 7.93
CA PHE A 299 -23.86 9.22 8.50
C PHE A 299 -24.75 10.01 7.56
N ARG A 300 -25.59 10.85 8.13
CA ARG A 300 -26.31 11.92 7.44
C ARG A 300 -25.70 13.25 7.84
N LEU A 301 -25.39 14.11 6.89
CA LEU A 301 -24.98 15.48 7.20
C LEU A 301 -26.13 16.18 7.93
N SER A 302 -25.83 16.72 9.10
CA SER A 302 -26.80 17.47 9.89
C SER A 302 -27.31 18.64 9.07
N ASP A 303 -28.62 18.85 9.08
CA ASP A 303 -29.23 20.01 8.44
C ASP A 303 -28.90 21.24 9.30
N THR A 304 -27.68 21.75 9.13
CA THR A 304 -27.08 22.78 9.98
C THR A 304 -27.78 24.13 9.80
N PHE A 305 -28.74 24.21 8.86
CA PHE A 305 -29.42 25.45 8.47
C PHE A 305 -30.96 25.33 8.38
N GLY A 306 -31.56 24.22 8.85
CA GLY A 306 -33.00 24.10 9.08
C GLY A 306 -33.89 24.18 7.82
N ARG A 307 -33.60 23.37 6.79
CA ARG A 307 -34.51 23.18 5.65
C ARG A 307 -35.38 21.93 5.77
#